data_AF-A0A139QBR6-F1
#
_entry.id   AF-A0A139QBR6-F1
#
_cell.length_a   1.000
_cell.length_b   1.000
_cell.length_c   1.000
_cell.angle_alpha   90.00
_cell.angle_beta   90.00
_cell.angle_gamma   90.00
#
_symmetry.space_group_name_H-M   'P 1'
#
loop_
_entity.id
_entity.type
_entity.pdbx_description
1 polymer ?
#
loop_
_entity_poly.entity_id
_entity_poly.type
_entity_poly.pdbx_seq_one_letter_code
_entity_poly.pdbx_strand_id
1 'polypeptide(L)'
;MKAILNHGVGIHSGQFPRHIVNSQLDYFNQGKLNVIFATTSLIEGVNTAAKNIVIFDMKKSNKKLSYFDFNNIKGLAGRMMQHYSGNIFYFDPPPIKTSEKVDVPLIEQRDDLQSEVLINLEREDVKDNLKEKYNTIKSSISEELWTIFRENYYDVESQKRLYNYLIQKPNLLNELSWNSSSLSYDTLLQTMKAISHGLDNASNKSYKHVTFIAYKISKGNIKNVIDSEVQYRSEKVRDKGLHEVYNEVIFDIFKFMRTEAKFKIPKKMSVLQSIVNYILKDKIADYSLFIAKLENEGVGGLKSILLDYGVPSTVIKKFVQI
;
A
#
# COMPACT_ATOMS: atom_id res chain seq x y z
N MET A 1 2.48 12.46 -19.84
CA MET A 1 3.81 12.54 -19.20
C MET A 1 4.94 12.92 -20.17
N LYS A 2 5.15 12.20 -21.29
CA LYS A 2 6.23 12.55 -22.24
C LYS A 2 6.18 14.02 -22.72
N ALA A 3 4.99 14.51 -23.05
CA ALA A 3 4.81 15.89 -23.50
C ALA A 3 5.32 16.92 -22.47
N ILE A 4 4.94 16.79 -21.19
CA ILE A 4 5.35 17.74 -20.14
C ILE A 4 6.86 17.64 -19.82
N LEU A 5 7.42 16.43 -19.82
CA LEU A 5 8.85 16.22 -19.56
C LEU A 5 9.72 16.89 -20.63
N ASN A 6 9.31 16.84 -21.90
CA ASN A 6 9.99 17.52 -22.99
C ASN A 6 9.98 19.06 -22.85
N HIS A 7 9.08 19.61 -22.05
CA HIS A 7 9.00 21.04 -21.73
C HIS A 7 9.66 21.38 -20.39
N GLY A 8 10.44 20.47 -19.81
CA GLY A 8 11.11 20.68 -18.53
C GLY A 8 10.16 20.64 -17.32
N VAL A 9 9.00 20.01 -17.45
CA VAL A 9 7.98 19.91 -16.38
C VAL A 9 7.81 18.46 -15.94
N GLY A 10 8.00 18.21 -14.64
CA GLY A 10 7.79 16.91 -13.99
C GLY A 10 6.56 16.87 -13.08
N ILE A 11 6.16 15.65 -12.71
CA ILE A 11 5.09 15.38 -11.74
C ILE A 11 5.58 14.36 -10.71
N HIS A 12 5.44 14.70 -9.44
CA HIS A 12 5.73 13.83 -8.30
C HIS A 12 4.45 13.49 -7.53
N SER A 13 3.99 12.25 -7.70
CA SER A 13 2.90 11.67 -6.90
C SER A 13 3.34 10.33 -6.37
N GLY A 14 3.00 10.05 -5.11
CA GLY A 14 3.22 8.74 -4.52
C GLY A 14 2.54 7.61 -5.32
N GLN A 15 1.52 7.88 -6.13
CA GLN A 15 0.89 6.82 -6.91
C GLN A 15 1.83 6.22 -7.96
N PHE A 16 2.80 6.99 -8.48
CA PHE A 16 3.69 6.49 -9.53
C PHE A 16 4.70 5.45 -9.02
N PRO A 17 5.12 4.50 -9.89
CA PRO A 17 6.21 3.60 -9.60
C PRO A 17 7.48 4.33 -9.16
N ARG A 18 8.21 3.75 -8.20
CA ARG A 18 9.41 4.35 -7.59
C ARG A 18 10.46 4.79 -8.61
N HIS A 19 10.68 3.98 -9.64
CA HIS A 19 11.63 4.32 -10.71
C HIS A 19 11.24 5.60 -11.47
N ILE A 20 9.94 5.81 -11.77
CA ILE A 20 9.45 7.03 -12.44
C ILE A 20 9.61 8.25 -11.53
N VAL A 21 9.31 8.08 -10.25
CA VAL A 21 9.44 9.12 -9.24
C VAL A 21 10.90 9.55 -9.07
N ASN A 22 11.80 8.60 -8.84
CA ASN A 22 13.22 8.84 -8.65
C ASN A 22 13.85 9.49 -9.89
N SER A 23 13.59 8.97 -11.10
CA SER A 23 14.16 9.54 -12.32
C SER A 23 13.75 11.00 -12.55
N GLN A 24 12.50 11.37 -12.25
CA GLN A 24 12.08 12.76 -12.36
C GLN A 24 12.77 13.67 -11.34
N LEU A 25 12.94 13.20 -10.10
CA LEU A 25 13.70 13.93 -9.08
C LEU A 25 15.16 14.11 -9.48
N ASP A 26 15.78 13.07 -10.03
CA ASP A 26 17.15 13.14 -10.53
C ASP A 26 17.28 14.15 -11.68
N TYR A 27 16.32 14.15 -12.63
CA TYR A 27 16.30 15.14 -13.70
C TYR A 27 16.09 16.57 -13.19
N PHE A 28 15.28 16.77 -12.16
CA PHE A 28 15.12 18.07 -11.53
C PHE A 28 16.38 18.52 -10.79
N ASN A 29 16.99 17.65 -9.99
CA ASN A 29 18.24 17.93 -9.29
C ASN A 29 19.40 18.22 -10.28
N GLN A 30 19.38 17.64 -11.48
CA GLN A 30 20.33 17.90 -12.57
C GLN A 30 20.00 19.17 -13.39
N GLY A 31 18.90 19.87 -13.09
CA GLY A 31 18.45 21.04 -13.84
C GLY A 31 17.87 20.73 -15.23
N LYS A 32 17.55 19.46 -15.52
CA LYS A 32 16.87 19.05 -16.76
C LYS A 32 15.37 19.28 -16.70
N LEU A 33 14.79 19.29 -15.49
CA LEU A 33 13.43 19.76 -15.24
C LEU A 33 13.52 21.08 -14.48
N ASN A 34 12.78 22.07 -14.96
CA ASN A 34 12.71 23.41 -14.36
C ASN A 34 11.65 23.47 -13.26
N VAL A 35 10.59 22.66 -13.38
CA VAL A 35 9.43 22.68 -12.49
C VAL A 35 8.99 21.24 -12.20
N ILE A 36 8.69 20.94 -10.94
CA ILE A 36 7.99 19.71 -10.54
C ILE A 36 6.69 20.09 -9.84
N PHE A 37 5.57 19.56 -10.31
CA PHE A 37 4.31 19.55 -9.57
C PHE A 37 4.29 18.36 -8.62
N ALA A 38 4.13 18.61 -7.32
CA ALA A 38 4.22 17.57 -6.31
C ALA A 38 2.99 17.52 -5.41
N THR A 39 2.60 16.30 -5.03
CA THR A 39 1.68 16.09 -3.90
C THR A 39 2.45 16.14 -2.58
N THR A 40 1.72 16.17 -1.46
CA THR A 40 2.29 16.11 -0.11
C THR A 40 3.13 14.87 0.17
N SER A 41 3.13 13.85 -0.69
CA SER A 41 4.03 12.70 -0.57
C SER A 41 5.50 13.02 -0.86
N LEU A 42 5.83 14.22 -1.37
CA LEU A 42 7.21 14.67 -1.56
C LEU A 42 7.85 15.19 -0.25
N ILE A 43 7.02 15.51 0.73
CA ILE A 43 7.41 16.23 1.96
C ILE A 43 8.35 15.40 2.85
N GLU A 44 8.27 14.07 2.75
CA GLU A 44 8.98 13.15 3.64
C GLU A 44 9.94 12.24 2.83
N GLY A 45 11.22 12.22 3.21
CA GLY A 45 12.17 11.20 2.75
C GLY A 45 12.80 11.40 1.36
N VAL A 46 12.77 12.61 0.81
CA VAL A 46 13.37 12.92 -0.50
C VAL A 46 14.49 13.95 -0.39
N ASN A 47 15.66 13.61 -0.93
CA ASN A 47 16.81 14.50 -1.03
C ASN A 47 16.70 15.39 -2.28
N THR A 48 15.72 16.30 -2.30
CA THR A 48 15.60 17.33 -3.34
C THR A 48 15.53 18.71 -2.71
N ALA A 49 15.97 19.72 -3.44
CA ALA A 49 15.86 21.10 -3.01
C ALA A 49 15.49 21.96 -4.20
N ALA A 50 14.62 22.94 -3.98
CA ALA A 50 14.18 23.89 -4.98
C ALA A 50 14.52 25.31 -4.54
N LYS A 51 14.90 26.18 -5.47
CA LYS A 51 15.07 27.61 -5.15
C LYS A 51 13.75 28.25 -4.72
N ASN A 52 12.66 27.85 -5.36
CA ASN A 52 11.32 28.38 -5.10
C ASN A 52 10.36 27.23 -4.84
N ILE A 53 9.53 27.35 -3.80
CA ILE A 53 8.42 26.45 -3.52
C ILE A 53 7.12 27.24 -3.56
N VAL A 54 6.13 26.71 -4.26
CA VAL A 54 4.79 27.28 -4.32
C VAL A 54 3.82 26.28 -3.70
N ILE A 55 3.16 26.66 -2.61
CA ILE A 55 2.12 25.88 -1.94
C ILE A 55 0.78 26.39 -2.45
N PHE A 56 0.13 25.58 -3.29
CA PHE A 56 -1.12 25.96 -3.93
C PHE A 56 -2.34 25.88 -2.98
N ASP A 57 -2.41 24.87 -2.12
CA ASP A 57 -3.49 24.67 -1.14
C ASP A 57 -2.88 24.25 0.21
N MET A 58 -3.32 24.87 1.31
CA MET A 58 -2.87 24.56 2.69
C MET A 58 -3.59 23.32 3.26
N LYS A 59 -3.71 22.27 2.44
CA LYS A 59 -4.37 21.02 2.80
C LYS A 59 -3.56 19.79 2.42
N LYS A 60 -3.69 18.76 3.26
CA LYS A 60 -3.22 17.39 3.03
C LYS A 60 -4.46 16.51 2.96
N SER A 61 -4.86 16.14 1.74
CA SER A 61 -6.17 15.51 1.49
C SER A 61 -7.31 16.42 2.00
N ASN A 62 -8.20 15.92 2.84
CA ASN A 62 -9.33 16.68 3.38
C ASN A 62 -9.01 17.44 4.68
N LYS A 63 -7.76 17.40 5.16
CA LYS A 63 -7.33 18.06 6.41
C LYS A 63 -6.44 19.26 6.12
N LYS A 64 -6.45 20.26 7.00
CA LYS A 64 -5.48 21.37 6.97
C LYS A 64 -4.06 20.82 7.14
N LEU A 65 -3.09 21.44 6.48
CA LEU A 65 -1.67 21.12 6.63
C LEU A 65 -1.23 21.36 8.09
N SER A 66 -0.49 20.43 8.69
CA SER A 66 0.07 20.64 10.04
C SER A 66 1.26 21.60 10.01
N TYR A 67 1.64 22.14 11.18
CA TYR A 67 2.82 23.00 11.28
C TYR A 67 4.10 22.22 10.96
N PHE A 68 4.19 20.95 11.34
CA PHE A 68 5.28 20.06 10.98
C PHE A 68 5.35 19.77 9.47
N ASP A 69 4.23 19.43 8.84
CA ASP A 69 4.17 19.24 7.38
C ASP A 69 4.64 20.50 6.64
N PHE A 70 4.19 21.68 7.09
CA PHE A 70 4.62 22.97 6.53
C PHE A 70 6.12 23.22 6.70
N ASN A 71 6.71 22.90 7.87
CA ASN A 71 8.14 23.04 8.08
C ASN A 71 8.96 22.08 7.22
N ASN A 72 8.47 20.86 7.00
CA ASN A 72 9.13 19.90 6.11
C ASN A 72 9.13 20.42 4.65
N ILE A 73 8.01 20.99 4.18
CA ILE A 73 7.97 21.66 2.87
C ILE A 73 8.95 22.81 2.83
N LYS A 74 8.96 23.66 3.86
CA LYS A 74 9.86 24.81 3.95
C LYS A 74 11.33 24.38 3.92
N GLY A 75 11.67 23.24 4.50
CA GLY A 75 13.02 22.68 4.48
C GLY A 75 13.53 22.31 3.08
N LEU A 76 12.64 22.15 2.10
CA LEU A 76 13.01 21.90 0.70
C LEU A 76 13.34 23.20 -0.05
N ALA A 77 13.04 24.38 0.52
CA ALA A 77 13.31 25.66 -0.11
C ALA A 77 14.74 26.12 0.18
N GLY A 78 15.56 26.15 -0.86
CA GLY A 78 16.98 26.47 -0.76
C GLY A 78 17.81 25.27 -0.30
N ARG A 79 19.10 25.29 -0.63
CA ARG A 79 20.08 24.32 -0.13
C ARG A 79 21.42 25.00 0.02
N MET A 80 22.05 24.81 1.18
CA MET A 80 23.39 25.30 1.43
C MET A 80 24.33 24.84 0.29
N MET A 81 25.19 25.75 -0.18
CA MET A 81 26.12 25.53 -1.31
C MET A 81 25.48 25.41 -2.71
N GLN A 82 24.15 25.54 -2.85
CA GLN A 82 23.48 25.61 -4.15
C GLN A 82 22.67 26.89 -4.33
N HIS A 83 22.00 27.33 -3.27
CA HIS A 83 21.15 28.51 -3.26
C HIS A 83 21.58 29.42 -2.10
N TYR A 84 21.75 30.72 -2.37
CA TYR A 84 22.01 31.71 -1.31
C TYR A 84 20.78 31.89 -0.41
N SER A 85 19.59 31.89 -1.01
CA SER A 85 18.30 31.90 -0.33
C SER A 85 17.27 31.05 -1.10
N GLY A 86 16.28 30.54 -0.38
CA GLY A 86 15.11 29.86 -0.94
C GLY A 86 13.85 30.68 -0.66
N ASN A 87 12.91 30.67 -1.60
CA ASN A 87 11.65 31.39 -1.48
C ASN A 87 10.48 30.42 -1.32
N ILE A 88 9.50 30.81 -0.51
CA ILE A 88 8.26 30.06 -0.33
C ILE A 88 7.10 31.01 -0.60
N PHE A 89 6.23 30.61 -1.51
CA PHE A 89 5.02 31.31 -1.89
C PHE A 89 3.82 30.46 -1.48
N TYR A 90 2.81 31.08 -0.89
CA TYR A 90 1.55 30.44 -0.54
C TYR A 90 0.40 31.42 -0.71
N PHE A 91 -0.78 30.90 -1.02
CA PHE A 91 -1.98 31.71 -1.24
C PHE A 91 -2.91 31.78 -0.01
N ASP A 92 -2.79 30.81 0.91
CA ASP A 92 -3.54 30.75 2.15
C ASP A 92 -2.66 30.99 3.38
N PRO A 93 -3.21 31.47 4.52
CA PRO A 93 -2.44 31.63 5.75
C PRO A 93 -1.74 30.33 6.19
N PRO A 94 -0.46 30.39 6.61
CA PRO A 94 0.27 29.22 7.06
C PRO A 94 -0.32 28.67 8.38
N PRO A 95 -0.10 27.38 8.69
CA PRO A 95 -0.58 26.80 9.93
C PRO A 95 0.03 27.49 11.15
N ILE A 96 -0.77 27.63 12.21
CA ILE A 96 -0.36 28.23 13.48
C ILE A 96 0.70 27.33 14.11
N LYS A 97 1.76 27.93 14.65
CA LYS A 97 2.80 27.21 15.39
C LYS A 97 2.19 26.49 16.60
N THR A 98 2.21 25.17 16.57
CA THR A 98 1.77 24.31 17.68
C THR A 98 2.96 23.58 18.29
N SER A 99 2.96 23.36 19.61
CA SER A 99 3.85 22.36 20.22
C SER A 99 3.32 20.97 19.85
N GLU A 100 3.78 20.45 18.72
CA GLU A 100 3.41 19.11 18.29
C GLU A 100 4.08 18.10 19.24
N LYS A 101 3.28 17.44 20.09
CA LYS A 101 3.71 16.24 20.80
C LYS A 101 3.56 15.06 19.85
N VAL A 102 4.64 14.30 19.69
CA VAL A 102 4.58 13.02 18.98
C VAL A 102 3.74 12.07 19.82
N ASP A 103 2.57 11.71 19.29
CA ASP A 103 1.70 10.71 19.89
C ASP A 103 2.33 9.34 19.69
N VAL A 104 2.72 8.69 20.79
CA VAL A 104 3.28 7.34 20.77
C VAL A 104 2.21 6.42 21.33
N PRO A 105 1.52 5.62 20.49
CA PRO A 105 0.38 4.82 20.92
C PRO A 105 0.69 3.88 22.10
N LEU A 106 1.92 3.36 22.15
CA LEU A 106 2.42 2.49 23.21
C LEU A 106 2.43 3.18 24.59
N ILE A 107 2.70 4.48 24.60
CA ILE A 107 2.82 5.30 25.82
C ILE A 107 1.48 5.94 26.16
N GLU A 108 0.79 6.49 25.16
CA GLU A 108 -0.45 7.21 25.39
C GLU A 108 -1.62 6.27 25.72
N GLN A 109 -1.72 5.13 25.04
CA GLN A 109 -2.77 4.10 25.24
C GLN A 109 -4.17 4.69 25.43
N ARG A 110 -4.59 5.53 24.47
CA ARG A 110 -5.92 6.13 24.44
C ARG A 110 -7.00 5.07 24.22
N ASP A 111 -8.26 5.39 24.52
CA ASP A 111 -9.38 4.43 24.47
C ASP A 111 -9.61 3.83 23.08
N ASP A 112 -9.24 4.57 22.03
CA ASP A 112 -9.31 4.18 20.62
C ASP A 112 -8.08 3.38 20.13
N LEU A 113 -7.19 2.93 21.05
CA LEU A 113 -6.04 2.11 20.70
C LEU A 113 -6.47 0.88 19.90
N GLN A 114 -5.79 0.69 18.77
CA GLN A 114 -5.99 -0.42 17.85
C GLN A 114 -5.82 -1.76 18.57
N SER A 115 -6.72 -2.71 18.27
CA SER A 115 -6.74 -4.00 18.96
C SER A 115 -5.46 -4.80 18.71
N GLU A 116 -4.89 -4.71 17.49
CA GLU A 116 -3.61 -5.33 17.14
C GLU A 116 -2.41 -4.81 17.95
N VAL A 117 -2.46 -3.55 18.41
CA VAL A 117 -1.42 -2.98 19.27
C VAL A 117 -1.66 -3.42 20.71
N LEU A 118 -2.91 -3.33 21.18
CA LEU A 118 -3.29 -3.65 22.55
C LEU A 118 -2.93 -5.09 22.95
N ILE A 119 -3.21 -6.08 22.10
CA ILE A 119 -2.91 -7.49 22.43
C ILE A 119 -1.41 -7.80 22.42
N ASN A 120 -0.61 -6.94 21.80
CA ASN A 120 0.84 -7.09 21.74
C ASN A 120 1.56 -6.49 22.95
N LEU A 121 0.84 -5.83 23.86
CA LEU A 121 1.36 -5.35 25.14
C LEU A 121 1.42 -6.47 26.17
N GLU A 122 2.43 -6.42 27.03
CA GLU A 122 2.44 -7.20 28.26
C GLU A 122 1.37 -6.67 29.21
N ARG A 123 0.78 -7.57 30.00
CA ARG A 123 -0.42 -7.26 30.79
C ARG A 123 -0.16 -6.15 31.80
N GLU A 124 1.04 -6.09 32.33
CA GLU A 124 1.52 -5.12 33.32
C GLU A 124 1.63 -3.71 32.74
N ASP A 125 1.88 -3.60 31.43
CA ASP A 125 2.07 -2.33 30.72
C ASP A 125 0.75 -1.73 30.20
N VAL A 126 -0.37 -2.49 30.27
CA VAL A 126 -1.68 -2.01 29.84
C VAL A 126 -2.25 -1.03 30.86
N LYS A 127 -2.58 0.19 30.43
CA LYS A 127 -3.23 1.20 31.28
C LYS A 127 -4.63 0.79 31.71
N ASP A 128 -5.06 1.29 32.88
CA ASP A 128 -6.32 0.90 33.52
C ASP A 128 -7.55 1.07 32.61
N ASN A 129 -7.59 2.12 31.80
CA ASN A 129 -8.67 2.38 30.83
C ASN A 129 -8.84 1.27 29.78
N LEU A 130 -7.77 0.51 29.46
CA LEU A 130 -7.80 -0.56 28.46
C LEU A 130 -7.73 -1.98 29.07
N LYS A 131 -7.55 -2.11 30.38
CA LYS A 131 -7.38 -3.40 31.05
C LYS A 131 -8.58 -4.33 30.87
N GLU A 132 -9.80 -3.80 30.93
CA GLU A 132 -11.02 -4.59 30.73
C GLU A 132 -11.13 -5.09 29.28
N LYS A 133 -10.91 -4.21 28.30
CA LYS A 133 -10.88 -4.55 26.87
C LYS A 133 -9.85 -5.65 26.57
N TYR A 134 -8.63 -5.52 27.11
CA TYR A 134 -7.58 -6.54 26.97
C TYR A 134 -8.04 -7.90 27.53
N ASN A 135 -8.57 -7.93 28.77
CA ASN A 135 -9.00 -9.17 29.41
C ASN A 135 -10.16 -9.84 28.67
N THR A 136 -11.10 -9.03 28.17
CA THR A 136 -12.23 -9.51 27.38
C THR A 136 -11.74 -10.18 26.09
N ILE A 137 -10.76 -9.57 25.41
CA ILE A 137 -10.17 -10.18 24.23
C ILE A 137 -9.44 -11.48 24.60
N LYS A 138 -8.58 -11.46 25.63
CA LYS A 138 -7.79 -12.64 26.04
C LYS A 138 -8.65 -13.82 26.46
N SER A 139 -9.72 -13.59 27.21
CA SER A 139 -10.66 -14.66 27.62
C SER A 139 -11.53 -15.19 26.48
N SER A 140 -11.69 -14.43 25.39
CA SER A 140 -12.54 -14.82 24.26
C SER A 140 -11.86 -15.70 23.20
N ILE A 141 -10.55 -15.93 23.30
CA ILE A 141 -9.78 -16.72 22.32
C ILE A 141 -8.88 -17.74 23.03
N SER A 142 -8.59 -18.86 22.37
CA SER A 142 -7.65 -19.86 22.92
C SER A 142 -6.22 -19.32 22.96
N GLU A 143 -5.36 -19.90 23.79
CA GLU A 143 -3.94 -19.48 23.90
C GLU A 143 -3.18 -19.63 22.56
N GLU A 144 -3.50 -20.65 21.76
CA GLU A 144 -2.90 -20.80 20.44
C GLU A 144 -3.37 -19.71 19.47
N LEU A 145 -4.67 -19.40 19.45
CA LEU A 145 -5.21 -18.32 18.62
C LEU A 145 -4.72 -16.94 19.08
N TRP A 146 -4.54 -16.74 20.39
CA TRP A 146 -3.96 -15.53 20.96
C TRP A 146 -2.57 -15.26 20.39
N THR A 147 -1.72 -16.29 20.36
CA THR A 147 -0.36 -16.21 19.80
C THR A 147 -0.40 -15.86 18.31
N ILE A 148 -1.21 -16.57 17.53
CA ILE A 148 -1.36 -16.31 16.08
C ILE A 148 -1.86 -14.90 15.80
N PHE A 149 -2.86 -14.43 16.56
CA PHE A 149 -3.44 -13.11 16.35
C PHE A 149 -2.45 -11.99 16.66
N ARG A 150 -1.56 -12.18 17.65
CA ARG A 150 -0.46 -11.25 17.96
C ARG A 150 0.54 -11.16 16.81
N GLU A 151 1.01 -12.30 16.31
CA GLU A 151 2.01 -12.39 15.22
C GLU A 151 1.51 -11.80 13.90
N ASN A 152 0.20 -11.82 13.67
CA ASN A 152 -0.42 -11.26 12.48
C ASN A 152 -0.44 -9.72 12.44
N TYR A 153 -0.28 -9.03 13.58
CA TYR A 153 -0.39 -7.56 13.70
C TYR A 153 -1.61 -6.99 12.96
N TYR A 154 -2.78 -7.61 13.13
CA TYR A 154 -4.02 -7.28 12.43
C TYR A 154 -5.20 -7.20 13.41
N ASP A 155 -6.21 -6.39 13.08
CA ASP A 155 -7.39 -6.19 13.93
C ASP A 155 -8.01 -7.52 14.39
N VAL A 156 -8.16 -7.67 15.70
CA VAL A 156 -8.56 -8.93 16.37
C VAL A 156 -9.97 -9.36 15.99
N GLU A 157 -10.92 -8.43 15.92
CA GLU A 157 -12.31 -8.77 15.58
C GLU A 157 -12.42 -9.24 14.13
N SER A 158 -11.62 -8.67 13.22
CA SER A 158 -11.51 -9.15 11.85
C SER A 158 -10.97 -10.59 11.79
N GLN A 159 -9.95 -10.90 12.58
CA GLN A 159 -9.39 -12.25 12.66
C GLN A 159 -10.39 -13.26 13.24
N LYS A 160 -11.13 -12.90 14.30
CA LYS A 160 -12.22 -13.73 14.85
C LYS A 160 -13.31 -14.02 13.82
N ARG A 161 -13.75 -13.00 13.07
CA ARG A 161 -14.74 -13.18 12.00
C ARG A 161 -14.22 -14.13 10.92
N LEU A 162 -12.96 -14.00 10.52
CA LEU A 162 -12.37 -14.89 9.54
C LEU A 162 -12.32 -16.34 10.04
N TYR A 163 -11.86 -16.56 11.27
CA TYR A 163 -11.85 -17.87 11.91
C TYR A 163 -13.25 -18.52 11.93
N ASN A 164 -14.26 -17.79 12.42
CA ASN A 164 -15.64 -18.27 12.46
C ASN A 164 -16.20 -18.55 11.06
N TYR A 165 -15.90 -17.70 10.09
CA TYR A 165 -16.29 -17.87 8.69
C TYR A 165 -15.71 -19.15 8.06
N LEU A 166 -14.46 -19.49 8.39
CA LEU A 166 -13.77 -20.65 7.84
C LEU A 166 -14.26 -21.97 8.45
N ILE A 167 -14.52 -22.02 9.76
CA ILE A 167 -15.04 -23.23 10.43
C ILE A 167 -16.40 -23.63 9.88
N GLN A 168 -17.24 -22.66 9.53
CA GLN A 168 -18.56 -22.91 8.94
C GLN A 168 -18.49 -23.41 7.49
N LYS A 169 -17.30 -23.43 6.86
CA LYS A 169 -17.12 -23.75 5.42
C LYS A 169 -15.94 -24.70 5.18
N PRO A 170 -16.04 -25.98 5.59
CA PRO A 170 -14.95 -26.96 5.47
C PRO A 170 -14.52 -27.23 4.01
N ASN A 171 -15.44 -27.17 3.04
CA ASN A 171 -15.10 -27.33 1.62
C ASN A 171 -14.18 -26.20 1.12
N LEU A 172 -14.50 -24.95 1.50
CA LEU A 172 -13.67 -23.80 1.17
C LEU A 172 -12.29 -23.92 1.81
N LEU A 173 -12.22 -24.38 3.06
CA LEU A 173 -10.95 -24.55 3.77
C LEU A 173 -9.97 -25.47 3.02
N ASN A 174 -10.47 -26.55 2.41
CA ASN A 174 -9.64 -27.43 1.57
C ASN A 174 -9.17 -26.72 0.29
N GLU A 175 -10.01 -25.91 -0.36
CA GLU A 175 -9.62 -25.12 -1.54
C GLU A 175 -8.57 -24.05 -1.22
N LEU A 176 -8.55 -23.55 0.01
CA LEU A 176 -7.57 -22.57 0.50
C LEU A 176 -6.22 -23.21 0.86
N SER A 177 -6.14 -24.53 0.98
CA SER A 177 -4.91 -25.26 1.30
C SER A 177 -4.07 -25.51 0.04
N TRP A 178 -3.49 -24.43 -0.48
CA TRP A 178 -2.66 -24.48 -1.68
C TRP A 178 -1.27 -23.89 -1.44
N ASN A 179 -0.35 -24.27 -2.31
CA ASN A 179 0.97 -23.69 -2.45
C ASN A 179 1.18 -23.20 -3.89
N SER A 180 2.16 -22.33 -4.10
CA SER A 180 2.23 -21.54 -5.34
C SER A 180 2.52 -22.32 -6.63
N SER A 181 2.85 -23.62 -6.57
CA SER A 181 2.96 -24.49 -7.76
C SER A 181 1.59 -24.93 -8.30
N SER A 182 0.50 -24.79 -7.53
CA SER A 182 -0.85 -25.23 -7.87
C SER A 182 -1.87 -24.09 -8.08
N LEU A 183 -1.42 -22.83 -8.11
CA LEU A 183 -2.33 -21.67 -8.11
C LEU A 183 -3.05 -21.47 -9.47
N SER A 184 -4.34 -21.81 -9.48
CA SER A 184 -5.29 -21.44 -10.55
C SER A 184 -5.94 -20.08 -10.28
N TYR A 185 -6.58 -19.48 -11.31
CA TYR A 185 -7.38 -18.27 -11.13
C TYR A 185 -8.55 -18.50 -10.16
N ASP A 186 -9.22 -19.64 -10.27
CA ASP A 186 -10.37 -19.98 -9.42
C ASP A 186 -9.96 -20.15 -7.95
N THR A 187 -8.82 -20.79 -7.70
CA THR A 187 -8.26 -20.91 -6.34
C THR A 187 -7.95 -19.53 -5.74
N LEU A 188 -7.35 -18.63 -6.52
CA LEU A 188 -7.10 -17.25 -6.07
C LEU A 188 -8.42 -16.50 -5.83
N LEU A 189 -9.43 -16.71 -6.68
CA LEU A 189 -10.74 -16.10 -6.53
C LEU A 189 -11.42 -16.51 -5.22
N GLN A 190 -11.34 -17.79 -4.85
CA GLN A 190 -11.87 -18.28 -3.58
C GLN A 190 -11.08 -17.75 -2.39
N THR A 191 -9.76 -17.62 -2.54
CA THR A 191 -8.87 -17.00 -1.55
C THR A 191 -9.26 -15.54 -1.28
N MET A 192 -9.42 -14.74 -2.34
CA MET A 192 -9.81 -13.33 -2.22
C MET A 192 -11.26 -13.17 -1.72
N LYS A 193 -12.14 -14.12 -2.06
CA LYS A 193 -13.51 -14.16 -1.53
C LYS A 193 -13.51 -14.45 -0.02
N ALA A 194 -12.67 -15.38 0.45
CA ALA A 194 -12.53 -15.67 1.88
C ALA A 194 -12.04 -14.45 2.66
N ILE A 195 -11.04 -13.73 2.12
CA ILE A 195 -10.57 -12.46 2.68
C ILE A 195 -11.71 -11.43 2.69
N SER A 196 -12.38 -11.23 1.56
CA SER A 196 -13.41 -10.19 1.42
C SER A 196 -14.61 -10.41 2.33
N HIS A 197 -15.12 -11.64 2.43
CA HIS A 197 -16.29 -11.94 3.27
C HIS A 197 -15.92 -12.24 4.73
N GLY A 198 -14.85 -12.98 4.97
CA GLY A 198 -14.46 -13.41 6.31
C GLY A 198 -13.67 -12.36 7.10
N LEU A 199 -12.71 -11.70 6.45
CA LEU A 199 -11.84 -10.72 7.11
C LEU A 199 -12.40 -9.30 7.01
N ASP A 200 -12.68 -8.85 5.79
CA ASP A 200 -13.11 -7.46 5.51
C ASP A 200 -14.61 -7.22 5.80
N ASN A 201 -15.39 -8.28 6.02
CA ASN A 201 -16.85 -8.22 6.20
C ASN A 201 -17.57 -7.49 5.06
N ALA A 202 -17.05 -7.58 3.84
CA ALA A 202 -17.65 -6.96 2.67
C ALA A 202 -18.74 -7.90 2.10
N SER A 203 -19.93 -7.36 1.83
CA SER A 203 -21.02 -8.10 1.19
C SER A 203 -20.98 -8.05 -0.34
N ASN A 204 -20.16 -7.15 -0.91
CA ASN A 204 -20.06 -6.93 -2.34
C ASN A 204 -19.11 -7.92 -3.04
N LYS A 205 -19.14 -7.93 -4.38
CA LYS A 205 -18.29 -8.80 -5.23
C LYS A 205 -17.03 -8.10 -5.75
N SER A 206 -16.56 -7.05 -5.09
CA SER A 206 -15.35 -6.29 -5.51
C SER A 206 -14.10 -7.16 -5.56
N TYR A 207 -14.05 -8.21 -4.73
CA TYR A 207 -12.98 -9.21 -4.72
C TYR A 207 -12.71 -9.83 -6.09
N LYS A 208 -13.71 -9.91 -6.99
CA LYS A 208 -13.53 -10.43 -8.35
C LYS A 208 -12.56 -9.57 -9.18
N HIS A 209 -12.74 -8.25 -9.12
CA HIS A 209 -11.88 -7.31 -9.83
C HIS A 209 -10.48 -7.29 -9.22
N VAL A 210 -10.39 -7.27 -7.88
CA VAL A 210 -9.10 -7.37 -7.15
C VAL A 210 -8.35 -8.66 -7.54
N THR A 211 -9.04 -9.80 -7.59
CA THR A 211 -8.48 -11.09 -8.02
C THR A 211 -7.94 -11.01 -9.44
N PHE A 212 -8.73 -10.46 -10.37
CA PHE A 212 -8.35 -10.34 -11.78
C PHE A 212 -7.05 -9.54 -11.93
N ILE A 213 -6.98 -8.36 -11.31
CA ILE A 213 -5.80 -7.50 -11.39
C ILE A 213 -4.59 -8.16 -10.70
N ALA A 214 -4.75 -8.68 -9.48
CA ALA A 214 -3.66 -9.34 -8.74
C ALA A 214 -3.11 -10.57 -9.50
N TYR A 215 -3.99 -11.40 -10.07
CA TYR A 215 -3.59 -12.55 -10.88
C TYR A 215 -2.74 -12.11 -12.08
N LYS A 216 -3.22 -11.13 -12.85
CA LYS A 216 -2.50 -10.64 -14.04
C LYS A 216 -1.16 -9.98 -13.69
N ILE A 217 -1.10 -9.21 -12.60
CA ILE A 217 0.16 -8.60 -12.11
C ILE A 217 1.16 -9.67 -11.71
N SER A 218 0.75 -10.71 -10.99
CA SER A 218 1.63 -11.82 -10.59
C SER A 218 2.25 -12.58 -11.77
N LYS A 219 1.61 -12.54 -12.95
CA LYS A 219 2.13 -13.10 -14.21
C LYS A 219 3.08 -12.15 -14.94
N GLY A 220 3.23 -10.91 -14.46
CA GLY A 220 4.37 -10.05 -14.77
C GLY A 220 4.25 -9.17 -16.01
N ASN A 221 3.05 -8.89 -16.54
CA ASN A 221 2.91 -7.93 -17.64
C ASN A 221 1.90 -6.83 -17.30
N ILE A 222 2.39 -5.77 -16.65
CA ILE A 222 1.60 -4.59 -16.28
C ILE A 222 0.97 -3.90 -17.50
N LYS A 223 1.66 -3.88 -18.64
CA LYS A 223 1.13 -3.30 -19.88
C LYS A 223 -0.11 -4.07 -20.33
N ASN A 224 -0.03 -5.39 -20.35
CA ASN A 224 -1.19 -6.23 -20.70
C ASN A 224 -2.35 -6.05 -19.71
N VAL A 225 -2.06 -5.81 -18.42
CA VAL A 225 -3.10 -5.51 -17.42
C VAL A 225 -3.81 -4.19 -17.79
N ILE A 226 -3.03 -3.14 -18.04
CA ILE A 226 -3.55 -1.83 -18.45
C ILE A 226 -4.36 -1.96 -19.74
N ASP A 227 -3.82 -2.59 -20.78
CA ASP A 227 -4.49 -2.72 -22.07
C ASP A 227 -5.81 -3.51 -21.93
N SER A 228 -5.83 -4.58 -21.14
CA SER A 228 -7.06 -5.35 -20.88
C SER A 228 -8.12 -4.57 -20.10
N GLU A 229 -7.70 -3.75 -19.15
CA GLU A 229 -8.61 -2.93 -18.35
C GLU A 229 -9.15 -1.73 -19.15
N VAL A 230 -8.32 -1.14 -20.03
CA VAL A 230 -8.76 -0.12 -20.97
C VAL A 230 -9.81 -0.67 -21.91
N GLN A 231 -9.58 -1.84 -22.51
CA GLN A 231 -10.56 -2.49 -23.39
C GLN A 231 -11.90 -2.70 -22.67
N TYR A 232 -11.86 -3.25 -21.45
CA TYR A 232 -13.07 -3.49 -20.66
C TYR A 232 -13.83 -2.19 -20.31
N ARG A 233 -13.13 -1.09 -20.03
CA ARG A 233 -13.75 0.19 -19.66
C ARG A 233 -14.22 0.99 -20.88
N SER A 234 -13.49 0.96 -21.99
CA SER A 234 -13.89 1.66 -23.22
C SER A 234 -15.16 1.09 -23.83
N GLU A 235 -15.40 -0.22 -23.69
CA GLU A 235 -16.67 -0.86 -24.07
C GLU A 235 -17.87 -0.35 -23.26
N LYS A 236 -17.64 0.16 -22.05
CA LYS A 236 -18.69 0.63 -21.12
C LYS A 236 -18.91 2.13 -21.11
N VAL A 237 -17.95 2.92 -21.58
CA VAL A 237 -18.00 4.39 -21.52
C VAL A 237 -17.98 4.94 -22.94
N ARG A 238 -19.13 5.43 -23.43
CA ARG A 238 -19.28 5.93 -24.81
C ARG A 238 -18.77 7.36 -25.01
N ASP A 239 -18.69 8.15 -23.94
CA ASP A 239 -18.47 9.60 -24.03
C ASP A 239 -17.04 10.06 -23.71
N LYS A 240 -16.16 9.16 -23.28
CA LYS A 240 -14.75 9.49 -22.96
C LYS A 240 -13.82 9.16 -24.12
N GLY A 241 -12.90 10.07 -24.40
CA GLY A 241 -11.83 9.82 -25.37
C GLY A 241 -10.88 8.73 -24.88
N LEU A 242 -10.35 7.91 -25.81
CA LEU A 242 -9.46 6.79 -25.49
C LEU A 242 -8.26 7.19 -24.62
N HIS A 243 -7.67 8.36 -24.88
CA HIS A 243 -6.55 8.88 -24.09
C HIS A 243 -6.92 9.17 -22.62
N GLU A 244 -8.12 9.65 -22.36
CA GLU A 244 -8.60 9.89 -20.99
C GLU A 244 -8.76 8.57 -20.24
N VAL A 245 -9.38 7.57 -20.87
CA VAL A 245 -9.55 6.23 -20.32
C VAL A 245 -8.19 5.59 -20.00
N TYR A 246 -7.22 5.71 -20.91
CA TYR A 246 -5.86 5.22 -20.67
C TYR A 246 -5.22 5.87 -19.44
N ASN A 247 -5.31 7.19 -19.30
CA ASN A 247 -4.74 7.89 -18.15
C ASN A 247 -5.38 7.41 -16.84
N GLU A 248 -6.71 7.33 -16.78
CA GLU A 248 -7.44 6.86 -15.59
C GLU A 248 -7.04 5.43 -15.21
N VAL A 249 -7.01 4.51 -16.18
CA VAL A 249 -6.62 3.12 -15.93
C VAL A 249 -5.17 3.03 -15.45
N ILE A 250 -4.24 3.78 -16.05
CA ILE A 250 -2.84 3.79 -15.60
C ILE A 250 -2.74 4.22 -14.14
N PHE A 251 -3.44 5.31 -13.75
CA PHE A 251 -3.45 5.77 -12.36
C PHE A 251 -4.06 4.75 -11.41
N ASP A 252 -5.17 4.12 -11.79
CA ASP A 252 -5.84 3.10 -10.99
C ASP A 252 -4.95 1.87 -10.78
N ILE A 253 -4.28 1.38 -11.83
CA ILE A 253 -3.37 0.23 -11.75
C ILE A 253 -2.14 0.57 -10.91
N PHE A 254 -1.55 1.75 -11.08
CA PHE A 254 -0.43 2.18 -10.24
C PHE A 254 -0.81 2.33 -8.77
N LYS A 255 -1.99 2.90 -8.49
CA LYS A 255 -2.56 2.96 -7.15
C LYS A 255 -2.78 1.56 -6.59
N PHE A 256 -3.39 0.65 -7.35
CA PHE A 256 -3.59 -0.75 -6.95
C PHE A 256 -2.27 -1.43 -6.60
N MET A 257 -1.24 -1.25 -7.43
CA MET A 257 0.07 -1.82 -7.16
C MET A 257 0.66 -1.32 -5.85
N ARG A 258 0.60 -0.02 -5.60
CA ARG A 258 1.17 0.58 -4.40
C ARG A 258 0.40 0.21 -3.13
N THR A 259 -0.93 0.22 -3.17
CA THR A 259 -1.75 0.05 -1.96
C THR A 259 -2.19 -1.39 -1.74
N GLU A 260 -2.61 -2.08 -2.79
CA GLU A 260 -3.16 -3.43 -2.69
C GLU A 260 -2.06 -4.48 -2.86
N ALA A 261 -1.37 -4.49 -4.02
CA ALA A 261 -0.43 -5.56 -4.38
C ALA A 261 0.82 -5.61 -3.48
N LYS A 262 1.35 -4.46 -3.09
CA LYS A 262 2.57 -4.35 -2.26
C LYS A 262 2.32 -4.31 -0.75
N PHE A 263 1.07 -4.27 -0.29
CA PHE A 263 0.78 -4.09 1.13
C PHE A 263 -0.47 -4.82 1.60
N LYS A 264 -1.68 -4.37 1.21
CA LYS A 264 -2.91 -4.91 1.80
C LYS A 264 -3.15 -6.38 1.47
N ILE A 265 -2.98 -6.78 0.21
CA ILE A 265 -3.20 -8.17 -0.21
C ILE A 265 -2.21 -9.11 0.49
N PRO A 266 -0.88 -8.87 0.45
CA PRO A 266 0.10 -9.62 1.23
C PRO A 266 -0.29 -9.79 2.70
N LYS A 267 -0.55 -8.68 3.40
CA LYS A 267 -0.90 -8.71 4.83
C LYS A 267 -2.13 -9.58 5.10
N LYS A 268 -3.20 -9.40 4.32
CA LYS A 268 -4.45 -10.17 4.48
C LYS A 268 -4.28 -11.65 4.13
N MET A 269 -3.46 -11.97 3.13
CA MET A 269 -3.14 -13.36 2.79
C MET A 269 -2.32 -14.03 3.89
N SER A 270 -1.36 -13.35 4.51
CA SER A 270 -0.61 -13.89 5.65
C SER A 270 -1.53 -14.20 6.85
N VAL A 271 -2.47 -13.29 7.15
CA VAL A 271 -3.50 -13.53 8.18
C VAL A 271 -4.38 -14.74 7.84
N LEU A 272 -4.80 -14.85 6.57
CA LEU A 272 -5.56 -16.01 6.13
C LEU A 272 -4.76 -17.30 6.26
N GLN A 273 -3.50 -17.31 5.84
CA GLN A 273 -2.62 -18.47 5.89
C GLN A 273 -2.46 -18.98 7.33
N SER A 274 -2.17 -18.09 8.28
CA SER A 274 -1.97 -18.48 9.68
C SER A 274 -3.23 -19.08 10.31
N ILE A 275 -4.40 -18.52 10.01
CA ILE A 275 -5.69 -19.05 10.49
C ILE A 275 -6.06 -20.36 9.79
N VAL A 276 -5.85 -20.49 8.48
CA VAL A 276 -6.10 -21.74 7.73
C VAL A 276 -5.23 -22.86 8.26
N ASN A 277 -3.94 -22.60 8.48
CA ASN A 277 -2.99 -23.59 8.99
C ASN A 277 -3.31 -24.01 10.43
N TYR A 278 -3.78 -23.08 11.27
CA TYR A 278 -4.27 -23.40 12.60
C TYR A 278 -5.45 -24.36 12.59
N ILE A 279 -6.43 -24.14 11.70
CA ILE A 279 -7.62 -25.00 11.61
C ILE A 279 -7.27 -26.36 11.00
N LEU A 280 -6.44 -26.40 9.95
CA LEU A 280 -6.16 -27.64 9.22
C LEU A 280 -5.12 -28.54 9.88
N LYS A 281 -4.20 -28.01 10.70
CA LYS A 281 -3.10 -28.70 11.41
C LYS A 281 -2.11 -29.49 10.53
N ASP A 282 -2.61 -30.39 9.67
CA ASP A 282 -1.84 -31.34 8.86
C ASP A 282 -1.58 -30.85 7.42
N LYS A 283 -2.45 -29.99 6.88
CA LYS A 283 -2.28 -29.41 5.53
C LYS A 283 -1.81 -27.96 5.64
N ILE A 284 -0.59 -27.72 5.16
CA ILE A 284 0.06 -26.40 5.26
C ILE A 284 -0.22 -25.62 3.97
N ALA A 285 -1.10 -24.63 4.05
CA ALA A 285 -1.20 -23.57 3.06
C ALA A 285 0.08 -22.72 3.07
N ASP A 286 0.58 -22.38 1.89
CA ASP A 286 1.74 -21.50 1.71
C ASP A 286 1.55 -20.54 0.53
N TYR A 287 1.22 -19.30 0.87
CA TYR A 287 0.97 -18.21 -0.05
C TYR A 287 2.23 -17.36 -0.30
N SER A 288 3.35 -17.65 0.38
CA SER A 288 4.54 -16.79 0.43
C SER A 288 5.11 -16.52 -0.96
N LEU A 289 5.18 -17.52 -1.83
CA LEU A 289 5.70 -17.34 -3.19
C LEU A 289 4.76 -16.50 -4.08
N PHE A 290 3.44 -16.58 -3.89
CA PHE A 290 2.50 -15.71 -4.60
C PHE A 290 2.59 -14.28 -4.08
N ILE A 291 2.65 -14.10 -2.76
CA ILE A 291 2.85 -12.79 -2.11
C ILE A 291 4.12 -12.14 -2.65
N ALA A 292 5.25 -12.85 -2.63
CA ALA A 292 6.52 -12.35 -3.13
C ALA A 292 6.45 -11.98 -4.63
N LYS A 293 5.78 -12.78 -5.46
CA LYS A 293 5.55 -12.43 -6.87
C LYS A 293 4.68 -11.19 -7.01
N LEU A 294 3.63 -11.04 -6.22
CA LEU A 294 2.72 -9.90 -6.30
C LEU A 294 3.40 -8.59 -5.87
N GLU A 295 4.14 -8.62 -4.77
CA GLU A 295 4.91 -7.47 -4.24
C GLU A 295 5.98 -7.00 -5.21
N ASN A 296 6.64 -7.96 -5.88
CA ASN A 296 7.75 -7.69 -6.79
C ASN A 296 7.32 -7.64 -8.26
N GLU A 297 6.05 -7.36 -8.56
CA GLU A 297 5.55 -7.15 -9.93
C GLU A 297 5.80 -8.36 -10.86
N GLY A 298 5.85 -9.57 -10.30
CA GLY A 298 6.16 -10.82 -10.97
C GLY A 298 7.67 -11.10 -11.14
N VAL A 299 8.55 -10.28 -10.55
CA VAL A 299 10.00 -10.54 -10.46
C VAL A 299 10.27 -11.45 -9.27
N GLY A 300 10.98 -12.56 -9.49
CA GLY A 300 11.30 -13.53 -8.43
C GLY A 300 12.77 -13.51 -8.00
N GLY A 301 13.02 -14.03 -6.79
CA GLY A 301 14.35 -14.30 -6.25
C GLY A 301 15.18 -13.04 -5.97
N LEU A 302 16.51 -13.20 -5.90
CA LEU A 302 17.47 -12.12 -5.59
C LEU A 302 17.35 -10.90 -6.51
N LYS A 303 16.74 -11.04 -7.70
CA LYS A 303 16.58 -9.96 -8.68
C LYS A 303 15.54 -8.93 -8.26
N SER A 304 14.64 -9.25 -7.31
CA SER A 304 13.68 -8.29 -6.77
C SER A 304 14.37 -7.10 -6.10
N ILE A 305 15.57 -7.29 -5.54
CA ILE A 305 16.35 -6.22 -4.91
C ILE A 305 16.58 -5.02 -5.85
N LEU A 306 16.65 -5.27 -7.16
CA LEU A 306 16.83 -4.22 -8.17
C LEU A 306 15.60 -3.29 -8.26
N LEU A 307 14.41 -3.76 -7.89
CA LEU A 307 13.22 -2.92 -7.78
C LEU A 307 13.38 -1.88 -6.66
N ASP A 308 14.03 -2.26 -5.56
CA ASP A 308 14.31 -1.36 -4.44
C ASP A 308 15.34 -0.29 -4.82
N TYR A 309 16.29 -0.63 -5.69
CA TYR A 309 17.20 0.33 -6.32
C TYR A 309 16.55 1.18 -7.43
N GLY A 310 15.28 0.98 -7.73
CA GLY A 310 14.55 1.77 -8.71
C GLY A 310 14.77 1.33 -10.16
N VAL A 311 15.17 0.07 -10.39
CA VAL A 311 15.20 -0.50 -11.75
C VAL A 311 13.77 -0.96 -12.12
N PRO A 312 13.25 -0.62 -13.32
CA PRO A 312 11.93 -1.07 -13.74
C PRO A 312 11.83 -2.60 -13.88
N SER A 313 10.73 -3.20 -13.42
CA SER A 313 10.50 -4.66 -13.51
C SER A 313 10.57 -5.21 -14.93
N THR A 314 10.19 -4.41 -15.93
CA THR A 314 10.28 -4.74 -17.36
C THR A 314 11.72 -4.90 -17.84
N VAL A 315 12.65 -4.10 -17.30
CA VAL A 315 14.08 -4.18 -17.61
C VAL A 315 14.68 -5.42 -16.94
N ILE A 316 14.36 -5.65 -15.66
CA ILE A 316 14.84 -6.83 -14.91
C ILE A 316 14.44 -8.12 -15.63
N LYS A 317 13.20 -8.21 -16.11
CA LYS A 317 12.70 -9.40 -16.83
C LYS A 317 13.42 -9.68 -18.14
N LYS A 318 13.88 -8.65 -18.86
CA LYS A 318 14.68 -8.83 -20.08
C LYS A 318 16.05 -9.46 -19.77
N PHE A 319 16.66 -9.11 -18.64
CA PHE A 319 17.90 -9.75 -18.17
C PHE A 319 17.72 -11.22 -17.73
N VAL A 320 16.48 -11.71 -17.61
CA VAL A 320 16.20 -13.12 -17.25
C VAL A 320 15.98 -14.00 -18.49
N GLN A 321 15.74 -13.40 -19.66
CA GLN A 321 15.53 -14.12 -20.92
C GLN A 321 16.82 -14.31 -21.75
N ILE A 322 17.96 -13.91 -21.19
CA ILE A 322 19.33 -14.16 -21.70
C ILE A 322 19.96 -15.18 -20.75
#